data_AF-A0A4U0QM00-F1
#
_entry.id   AF-A0A4U0QM00-F1
#
_cell.length_a   1.000
_cell.length_b   1.000
_cell.length_c   1.000
_cell.angle_alpha   90.00
_cell.angle_beta   90.00
_cell.angle_gamma   90.00
#
_symmetry.space_group_name_H-M   'P 1'
#
loop_
_entity.id
_entity.type
_entity.pdbx_description
1 polymer ?
#
loop_
_entity_poly.entity_id
_entity_poly.type
_entity_poly.pdbx_seq_one_letter_code
_entity_poly.pdbx_strand_id
1 'polypeptide(L)'
;MTTPPRARRYHLSASESVTQGGSPGAVPADHTGAAPRAPDGAIRVEVTRRAPRAAGNTEPPKDRQARLDKFLATGPVDDGFGDFSLTKPPAAAPAAPAPADDPDLEAKLAAIRAEKLTERQMRIARRIAALHQIEAASPEEAVLRLRERGIDPSHRTAVGSILSSEGSRAQAAPAPNAPALRPAPVPSILPDRAPGKRPALPSREELTEEKRAAEIYRIQRDLARRRRRRMAMLAFRLMLFVMLPTVLVGWYYHRIASPLYATVSQFQIQSAEGGGSGGGLGAMLGGTGLGTNQDAVAVQSYLTSRDAMLRLDAELGFRRAYQDPSVDAIKRLPPDATNEATFSLYQDSVKIGYDPTEGVLNMEVIAPNPELSEQFSRALITYAEELVDALTSRMRADQMEGARETYEDAEAKMLAAQMRVQELQVRLGVLDPVAESSVVMGQVSGLESQLTEKQLELGQLLANPRPLQSRVDAVRGDITRLRELIAETRLQLTQDSDTRGSLAAIAGELRVAEAEMVTRQEMLGAAAAQMEAARIEANKQVRYLSLSIAPIPPDEATYPKAFQNTLVAFLIFSGIYLMLSLTASILREQVST
;
A
#
# COMPACT_ATOMS: atom_id res chain seq x y z
N MET A 1 24.77 -15.51 -15.97
CA MET A 1 24.85 -16.98 -15.76
C MET A 1 23.88 -17.32 -14.67
N THR A 2 22.71 -17.82 -15.07
CA THR A 2 21.55 -18.11 -14.22
C THR A 2 21.50 -19.61 -13.94
N THR A 3 21.66 -20.00 -12.68
CA THR A 3 21.49 -21.39 -12.22
C THR A 3 20.09 -21.56 -11.64
N PRO A 4 19.26 -22.49 -12.13
CA PRO A 4 17.95 -22.76 -11.54
C PRO A 4 18.07 -23.74 -10.34
N PRO A 5 17.27 -23.58 -9.28
CA PRO A 5 17.24 -24.55 -8.18
C PRO A 5 16.41 -25.80 -8.54
N ARG A 6 16.90 -26.97 -8.11
CA ARG A 6 16.27 -28.29 -8.29
C ARG A 6 15.04 -28.47 -7.40
N ALA A 7 13.90 -28.83 -7.98
CA ALA A 7 12.71 -29.28 -7.25
C ALA A 7 12.93 -30.70 -6.66
N ARG A 8 12.72 -30.86 -5.35
CA ARG A 8 12.56 -32.17 -4.70
C ARG A 8 11.08 -32.50 -4.62
N ARG A 9 10.68 -33.64 -5.18
CA ARG A 9 9.34 -34.23 -5.05
C ARG A 9 9.21 -34.89 -3.68
N TYR A 10 8.19 -34.52 -2.91
CA TYR A 10 7.77 -35.28 -1.73
C TYR A 10 6.60 -36.19 -2.11
N HIS A 11 6.74 -37.48 -1.83
CA HIS A 11 5.66 -38.46 -1.89
C HIS A 11 4.93 -38.44 -0.55
N LEU A 12 3.62 -38.22 -0.56
CA LEU A 12 2.73 -38.40 0.58
C LEU A 12 2.23 -39.84 0.56
N SER A 13 2.52 -40.63 1.61
CA SER A 13 1.96 -41.96 1.81
C SER A 13 0.71 -41.88 2.70
N ALA A 14 -0.34 -42.58 2.28
CA ALA A 14 -1.63 -42.66 2.94
C ALA A 14 -1.63 -43.67 4.10
N SER A 15 -1.18 -43.26 5.29
CA SER A 15 -1.30 -44.07 6.51
C SER A 15 -1.58 -43.28 7.78
N GLU A 16 -2.11 -42.06 7.67
CA GLU A 16 -2.52 -41.26 8.83
C GLU A 16 -3.96 -40.77 8.64
N SER A 17 -4.89 -41.73 8.63
CA SER A 17 -6.32 -41.45 8.72
C SER A 17 -6.93 -42.43 9.73
N VAL A 18 -7.15 -41.95 10.96
CA VAL A 18 -7.93 -42.68 11.96
C VAL A 18 -9.35 -42.16 11.92
N THR A 19 -10.23 -42.89 11.25
CA THR A 19 -11.66 -42.89 11.50
C THR A 19 -11.97 -44.02 12.49
N GLN A 20 -12.74 -43.72 13.54
CA GLN A 20 -13.49 -44.75 14.27
C GLN A 20 -14.97 -44.42 14.22
N GLY A 21 -15.73 -45.32 13.60
CA GLY A 21 -17.17 -45.40 13.73
C GLY A 21 -17.56 -46.28 14.91
N GLY A 22 -18.68 -45.97 15.55
CA GLY A 22 -19.30 -46.82 16.57
C GLY A 22 -20.50 -46.17 17.26
N SER A 23 -21.70 -46.52 16.81
CA SER A 23 -22.98 -46.43 17.54
C SER A 23 -23.70 -47.77 17.34
N PRO A 24 -24.73 -48.18 18.11
CA PRO A 24 -25.52 -47.42 19.11
C PRO A 24 -25.84 -48.20 20.42
N GLY A 25 -26.47 -47.53 21.41
CA GLY A 25 -27.40 -48.23 22.33
C GLY A 25 -27.55 -47.71 23.77
N ALA A 26 -28.79 -47.32 24.09
CA ALA A 26 -29.50 -47.43 25.39
C ALA A 26 -29.32 -46.35 26.50
N VAL A 27 -30.47 -45.75 26.83
CA VAL A 27 -30.89 -44.95 28.01
C VAL A 27 -31.43 -45.97 29.05
N PRO A 28 -31.38 -45.81 30.41
CA PRO A 28 -32.07 -44.71 31.11
C PRO A 28 -31.58 -44.19 32.49
N ALA A 29 -32.06 -42.97 32.77
CA ALA A 29 -32.62 -42.38 34.01
C ALA A 29 -31.80 -42.27 35.33
N ASP A 30 -31.65 -41.00 35.75
CA ASP A 30 -32.19 -40.37 36.98
C ASP A 30 -31.20 -39.77 38.01
N HIS A 31 -31.65 -38.65 38.59
CA HIS A 31 -31.29 -37.99 39.85
C HIS A 31 -30.49 -36.65 39.85
N THR A 32 -31.28 -35.59 39.99
CA THR A 32 -31.21 -34.50 41.00
C THR A 32 -30.08 -33.47 41.00
N GLY A 33 -30.46 -32.18 40.97
CA GLY A 33 -29.69 -31.14 41.68
C GLY A 33 -29.78 -29.71 41.15
N ALA A 34 -30.78 -28.95 41.62
CA ALA A 34 -30.75 -27.52 41.95
C ALA A 34 -30.35 -26.46 40.88
N ALA A 35 -31.35 -25.70 40.44
CA ALA A 35 -31.21 -24.37 39.83
C ALA A 35 -31.20 -23.26 40.90
N PRO A 36 -30.56 -22.09 40.65
CA PRO A 36 -30.92 -20.85 41.31
C PRO A 36 -31.61 -19.83 40.38
N ARG A 37 -32.57 -19.15 41.00
CA ARG A 37 -33.47 -18.08 40.56
C ARG A 37 -32.80 -16.87 39.90
N ALA A 38 -33.50 -16.31 38.91
CA ALA A 38 -33.37 -14.92 38.47
C ALA A 38 -34.07 -13.95 39.46
N PRO A 39 -33.59 -12.70 39.62
CA PRO A 39 -34.38 -11.64 40.21
C PRO A 39 -35.05 -10.77 39.12
N ASP A 40 -36.37 -10.60 39.28
CA ASP A 40 -37.16 -9.55 38.63
C ASP A 40 -36.70 -8.16 39.10
N GLY A 41 -36.35 -7.31 38.14
CA GLY A 41 -36.09 -5.89 38.35
C GLY A 41 -36.77 -5.06 37.27
N ALA A 42 -37.92 -4.48 37.60
CA ALA A 42 -38.65 -3.56 36.73
C ALA A 42 -37.80 -2.30 36.45
N ILE A 43 -37.33 -2.14 35.21
CA ILE A 43 -36.62 -0.94 34.78
C ILE A 43 -37.64 0.08 34.28
N ARG A 44 -37.79 1.16 35.07
CA ARG A 44 -38.56 2.36 34.74
C ARG A 44 -37.70 3.24 33.84
N VAL A 45 -38.10 3.41 32.57
CA VAL A 45 -37.43 4.29 31.62
C VAL A 45 -37.91 5.72 31.83
N GLU A 46 -37.02 6.59 32.31
CA GLU A 46 -37.25 8.03 32.42
C GLU A 46 -36.46 8.74 31.31
N VAL A 47 -37.16 9.28 30.33
CA VAL A 47 -36.57 10.01 29.20
C VAL A 47 -36.32 11.46 29.63
N THR A 48 -35.07 11.81 29.91
CA THR A 48 -34.67 13.22 30.08
C THR A 48 -34.08 13.75 28.78
N ARG A 49 -34.72 14.77 28.21
CA ARG A 49 -34.29 15.47 26.99
C ARG A 49 -33.13 16.40 27.34
N ARG A 50 -31.90 16.04 26.97
CA ARG A 50 -30.72 16.88 27.17
C ARG A 50 -30.67 17.99 26.12
N ALA A 51 -30.69 19.24 26.57
CA ALA A 51 -30.50 20.44 25.75
C ALA A 51 -29.09 20.48 25.10
N PRO A 52 -28.93 21.10 23.91
CA PRO A 52 -27.67 21.09 23.18
C PRO A 52 -26.63 21.96 23.90
N ARG A 53 -25.49 21.35 24.26
CA ARG A 53 -24.35 22.06 24.83
C ARG A 53 -23.46 22.55 23.68
N ALA A 54 -23.09 23.82 23.81
CA ALA A 54 -22.40 24.67 22.85
C ALA A 54 -21.22 24.02 22.11
N ALA A 55 -21.17 24.29 20.81
CA ALA A 55 -19.99 24.12 19.97
C ALA A 55 -18.84 25.00 20.49
N GLY A 56 -17.73 24.36 20.83
CA GLY A 56 -16.45 25.01 21.06
C GLY A 56 -15.46 24.52 20.02
N ASN A 57 -15.27 25.32 18.97
CA ASN A 57 -14.03 25.57 18.23
C ASN A 57 -14.36 26.35 16.96
N THR A 58 -14.60 27.65 17.12
CA THR A 58 -14.66 28.63 16.03
C THR A 58 -13.23 29.08 15.68
N GLU A 59 -12.75 28.70 14.51
CA GLU A 59 -11.65 29.41 13.83
C GLU A 59 -12.04 30.88 13.57
N PRO A 60 -11.09 31.83 13.62
CA PRO A 60 -11.39 33.25 13.47
C PRO A 60 -11.84 33.59 12.03
N PRO A 61 -12.72 34.60 11.86
CA PRO A 61 -13.38 34.91 10.59
C PRO A 61 -12.48 35.47 9.48
N LYS A 62 -11.19 35.75 9.77
CA LYS A 62 -10.26 36.34 8.80
C LYS A 62 -9.74 35.34 7.76
N ASP A 63 -9.60 34.07 8.11
CA ASP A 63 -9.05 33.07 7.17
C ASP A 63 -10.06 32.59 6.13
N ARG A 64 -11.36 32.64 6.45
CA ARG A 64 -12.42 32.31 5.49
C ARG A 64 -12.59 33.40 4.42
N GLN A 65 -12.46 34.68 4.80
CA GLN A 65 -12.47 35.80 3.85
C GLN A 65 -11.21 35.82 2.97
N ALA A 66 -10.02 35.58 3.55
CA ALA A 66 -8.78 35.50 2.79
C ALA A 66 -8.75 34.34 1.77
N ARG A 67 -9.40 33.20 2.07
CA ARG A 67 -9.53 32.08 1.13
C ARG A 67 -10.56 32.34 0.02
N LEU A 68 -11.65 33.05 0.33
CA LEU A 68 -12.65 33.46 -0.67
C LEU A 68 -12.09 34.51 -1.63
N ASP A 69 -11.30 35.48 -1.13
CA ASP A 69 -10.62 36.47 -1.97
C ASP A 69 -9.55 35.83 -2.85
N LYS A 70 -8.87 34.76 -2.39
CA LYS A 70 -7.92 33.99 -3.19
C LYS A 70 -8.58 33.11 -4.26
N PHE A 71 -9.83 32.69 -4.04
CA PHE A 71 -10.63 31.93 -5.03
C PHE A 71 -11.27 32.83 -6.09
N LEU A 72 -11.48 34.12 -5.80
CA LEU A 72 -12.11 35.08 -6.70
C LEU A 72 -11.11 35.97 -7.47
N ALA A 73 -9.81 35.86 -7.17
CA ALA A 73 -8.76 36.62 -7.85
C ALA A 73 -8.45 36.07 -9.25
N THR A 74 -8.64 36.89 -10.29
CA THR A 74 -8.35 36.55 -11.70
C THR A 74 -6.89 36.84 -12.10
N GLY A 75 -5.94 36.74 -11.16
CA GLY A 75 -4.51 36.88 -11.45
C GLY A 75 -3.91 35.58 -11.99
N PRO A 76 -2.78 35.62 -12.70
CA PRO A 76 -2.07 34.41 -13.10
C PRO A 76 -1.59 33.67 -11.84
N VAL A 77 -2.06 32.43 -11.67
CA VAL A 77 -1.67 31.54 -10.57
C VAL A 77 -0.48 30.72 -11.03
N ASP A 78 0.60 30.77 -10.25
CA ASP A 78 1.80 29.94 -10.41
C ASP A 78 1.43 28.47 -10.19
N ASP A 79 1.50 27.67 -11.24
CA ASP A 79 1.05 26.27 -11.31
C ASP A 79 2.14 25.27 -10.88
N GLY A 80 3.25 25.74 -10.33
CA GLY A 80 4.27 24.88 -9.72
C GLY A 80 5.06 24.03 -10.73
N PHE A 81 4.90 24.29 -12.02
CA PHE A 81 5.75 23.78 -13.08
C PHE A 81 6.58 24.95 -13.64
N GLY A 82 7.80 25.09 -13.15
CA GLY A 82 8.74 26.05 -13.72
C GLY A 82 8.93 25.83 -15.22
N ASP A 83 9.16 26.91 -15.96
CA ASP A 83 9.30 27.02 -17.43
C ASP A 83 9.95 25.80 -18.10
N PHE A 84 9.12 24.82 -18.47
CA PHE A 84 9.53 23.69 -19.29
C PHE A 84 8.85 23.79 -20.66
N SER A 85 9.44 24.59 -21.55
CA SER A 85 9.04 24.65 -22.96
C SER A 85 9.90 23.71 -23.80
N LEU A 86 9.28 22.72 -24.46
CA LEU A 86 9.94 21.74 -25.34
C LEU A 86 10.25 22.25 -26.76
N THR A 87 10.26 23.57 -26.98
CA THR A 87 10.64 24.16 -28.27
C THR A 87 11.50 25.40 -28.06
N LYS A 88 12.81 25.21 -28.14
CA LYS A 88 13.85 26.26 -28.08
C LYS A 88 14.08 26.85 -29.49
N PRO A 89 13.91 28.17 -29.71
CA PRO A 89 14.45 28.87 -30.88
C PRO A 89 15.95 29.20 -30.67
N PRO A 90 16.73 29.42 -31.75
CA PRO A 90 18.17 29.58 -31.67
C PRO A 90 18.57 30.94 -31.07
N ALA A 91 19.69 30.94 -30.35
CA ALA A 91 20.26 32.08 -29.64
C ALA A 91 20.68 33.22 -30.59
N ALA A 92 20.29 34.44 -30.24
CA ALA A 92 20.82 35.68 -30.82
C ALA A 92 21.86 36.31 -29.87
N ALA A 93 22.86 36.93 -30.48
CA ALA A 93 24.10 37.47 -29.90
C ALA A 93 23.88 38.68 -28.95
N PRO A 94 24.91 39.13 -28.18
CA PRO A 94 24.74 39.99 -27.01
C PRO A 94 24.43 41.45 -27.38
N ALA A 95 23.52 42.06 -26.63
CA ALA A 95 23.15 43.48 -26.77
C ALA A 95 24.18 44.41 -26.10
N ALA A 96 24.42 45.55 -26.77
CA ALA A 96 25.24 46.68 -26.36
C ALA A 96 24.55 47.53 -25.27
N PRO A 97 25.27 48.42 -24.55
CA PRO A 97 24.81 49.02 -23.29
C PRO A 97 23.75 50.12 -23.49
N ALA A 98 22.87 50.26 -22.49
CA ALA A 98 21.82 51.27 -22.41
C ALA A 98 22.37 52.71 -22.34
N PRO A 99 21.74 53.70 -23.01
CA PRO A 99 22.05 55.10 -22.80
C PRO A 99 21.32 55.68 -21.57
N ALA A 100 21.91 56.74 -21.03
CA ALA A 100 21.67 57.38 -19.74
C ALA A 100 20.24 57.90 -19.49
N ASP A 101 19.86 57.88 -18.20
CA ASP A 101 18.60 58.39 -17.66
C ASP A 101 18.48 59.93 -17.82
N ASP A 102 17.61 60.38 -18.73
CA ASP A 102 17.19 61.78 -18.84
C ASP A 102 15.97 62.01 -17.91
N PRO A 103 16.08 62.80 -16.82
CA PRO A 103 14.99 63.00 -15.86
C PRO A 103 13.74 63.66 -16.46
N ASP A 104 13.90 64.42 -17.55
CA ASP A 104 12.79 65.03 -18.29
C ASP A 104 11.98 64.03 -19.12
N LEU A 105 12.60 62.92 -19.53
CA LEU A 105 11.94 61.88 -20.31
C LEU A 105 11.01 61.05 -19.40
N GLU A 106 11.44 60.77 -18.17
CA GLU A 106 10.63 60.02 -17.20
C GLU A 106 9.36 60.78 -16.78
N ALA A 107 9.45 62.11 -16.63
CA ALA A 107 8.31 62.98 -16.36
C ALA A 107 7.28 62.99 -17.52
N LYS A 108 7.75 63.02 -18.77
CA LYS A 108 6.90 62.94 -19.96
C LYS A 108 6.23 61.57 -20.10
N LEU A 109 6.95 60.48 -19.79
CA LEU A 109 6.38 59.13 -19.76
C LEU A 109 5.36 58.95 -18.62
N ALA A 110 5.55 59.61 -17.48
CA ALA A 110 4.58 59.63 -16.39
C ALA A 110 3.29 60.36 -16.79
N ALA A 111 3.38 61.46 -17.54
CA ALA A 111 2.21 62.16 -18.09
C ALA A 111 1.38 61.29 -19.04
N ILE A 112 2.04 60.53 -19.93
CA ILE A 112 1.35 59.59 -20.84
C ILE A 112 0.70 58.43 -20.08
N ARG A 113 1.33 57.93 -19.01
CA ARG A 113 0.73 56.92 -18.12
C ARG A 113 -0.51 57.46 -17.40
N ALA A 114 -0.51 58.74 -17.02
CA ALA A 114 -1.65 59.40 -16.38
C ALA A 114 -2.88 59.53 -17.30
N GLU A 115 -2.70 59.54 -18.63
CA GLU A 115 -3.78 59.60 -19.61
C GLU A 115 -4.61 58.28 -19.73
N LYS A 116 -4.17 57.18 -19.11
CA LYS A 116 -4.87 55.87 -19.09
C LYS A 116 -5.29 55.36 -20.49
N LEU A 117 -4.36 55.40 -21.44
CA LEU A 117 -4.56 54.82 -22.77
C LEU A 117 -4.86 53.31 -22.68
N THR A 118 -5.77 52.83 -23.52
CA THR A 118 -6.11 51.40 -23.57
C THR A 118 -4.97 50.57 -24.17
N GLU A 119 -4.84 49.31 -23.76
CA GLU A 119 -3.82 48.39 -24.31
C GLU A 119 -3.89 48.26 -25.84
N ARG A 120 -5.10 48.37 -26.41
CA ARG A 120 -5.30 48.40 -27.86
C ARG A 120 -4.64 49.61 -28.51
N GLN A 121 -4.77 50.79 -27.92
CA GLN A 121 -4.14 52.03 -28.42
C GLN A 121 -2.62 51.96 -28.30
N MET A 122 -2.11 51.41 -27.21
CA MET A 122 -0.67 51.20 -26.97
C MET A 122 -0.04 50.26 -28.01
N ARG A 123 -0.73 49.18 -28.35
CA ARG A 123 -0.29 48.24 -29.41
C ARG A 123 -0.32 48.87 -30.80
N ILE A 124 -1.33 49.70 -31.08
CA ILE A 124 -1.40 50.45 -32.35
C ILE A 124 -0.27 51.48 -32.44
N ALA A 125 0.00 52.23 -31.36
CA ALA A 125 1.09 53.19 -31.30
C ALA A 125 2.45 52.54 -31.55
N ARG A 126 2.74 51.38 -30.95
CA ARG A 126 3.96 50.60 -31.25
C ARG A 126 4.06 50.19 -32.72
N ARG A 127 2.94 49.76 -33.31
CA ARG A 127 2.92 49.35 -34.73
C ARG A 127 3.15 50.54 -35.67
N ILE A 128 2.59 51.70 -35.33
CA ILE A 128 2.80 52.95 -36.09
C ILE A 128 4.26 53.42 -35.92
N ALA A 129 4.81 53.38 -34.71
CA ALA A 129 6.21 53.72 -34.46
C ALA A 129 7.16 52.84 -35.28
N ALA A 130 6.94 51.51 -35.29
CA ALA A 130 7.70 50.59 -36.13
C ALA A 130 7.58 50.89 -37.64
N LEU A 131 6.39 51.28 -38.10
CA LEU A 131 6.15 51.64 -39.50
C LEU A 131 6.88 52.93 -39.90
N HIS A 132 7.02 53.87 -38.97
CA HIS A 132 7.82 55.09 -39.13
C HIS A 132 9.29 54.92 -38.74
N GLN A 133 9.75 53.69 -38.51
CA GLN A 133 11.13 53.35 -38.11
C GLN A 133 11.60 54.11 -36.86
N ILE A 134 10.69 54.32 -35.92
CA ILE A 134 10.96 54.94 -34.63
C ILE A 134 11.21 53.81 -33.62
N GLU A 135 12.44 53.71 -33.15
CA GLU A 135 12.80 52.79 -32.07
C GLU A 135 12.26 53.34 -30.74
N ALA A 136 11.45 52.53 -30.05
CA ALA A 136 10.91 52.84 -28.75
C ALA A 136 10.98 51.58 -27.88
N ALA A 137 11.51 51.69 -26.66
CA ALA A 137 11.68 50.56 -25.76
C ALA A 137 10.32 50.16 -25.13
N SER A 138 9.46 51.13 -24.84
CA SER A 138 8.16 50.93 -24.19
C SER A 138 6.98 51.37 -25.09
N PRO A 139 5.75 50.86 -24.88
CA PRO A 139 4.60 51.34 -25.65
C PRO A 139 4.25 52.79 -25.36
N GLU A 140 4.51 53.29 -24.14
CA GLU A 140 4.32 54.69 -23.76
C GLU A 140 5.35 55.59 -24.45
N GLU A 141 6.60 55.12 -24.57
CA GLU A 141 7.64 55.84 -25.30
C GLU A 141 7.32 55.92 -26.80
N ALA A 142 6.73 54.87 -27.38
CA ALA A 142 6.26 54.91 -28.76
C ALA A 142 5.20 56.00 -28.98
N VAL A 143 4.29 56.21 -28.01
CA VAL A 143 3.30 57.30 -28.05
C VAL A 143 3.99 58.66 -27.92
N LEU A 144 4.96 58.80 -27.00
CA LEU A 144 5.72 60.04 -26.80
C LEU A 144 6.44 60.48 -28.09
N ARG A 145 7.23 59.58 -28.68
CA ARG A 145 8.03 59.86 -29.88
C ARG A 145 7.17 60.12 -31.12
N LEU A 146 5.98 59.54 -31.19
CA LEU A 146 5.01 59.83 -32.25
C LEU A 146 4.40 61.23 -32.07
N ARG A 147 4.04 61.62 -30.84
CA ARG A 147 3.53 62.96 -30.52
C ARG A 147 4.55 64.07 -30.72
N GLU A 148 5.82 63.83 -30.40
CA GLU A 148 6.92 64.75 -30.69
C GLU A 148 7.10 65.01 -32.19
N ARG A 149 6.62 64.08 -33.05
CA ARG A 149 6.56 64.24 -34.50
C ARG A 149 5.19 64.66 -35.03
N GLY A 150 4.27 65.06 -34.14
CA GLY A 150 2.94 65.55 -34.47
C GLY A 150 1.95 64.46 -34.91
N ILE A 151 2.21 63.19 -34.60
CA ILE A 151 1.37 62.05 -34.99
C ILE A 151 0.68 61.51 -33.73
N ASP A 152 -0.63 61.73 -33.60
CA ASP A 152 -1.42 61.23 -32.47
C ASP A 152 -2.08 59.87 -32.78
N PRO A 153 -1.62 58.76 -32.16
CA PRO A 153 -2.17 57.42 -32.40
C PRO A 153 -3.57 57.20 -31.79
N SER A 154 -4.08 58.16 -31.01
CA SER A 154 -5.39 58.10 -30.35
C SER A 154 -6.57 58.49 -31.25
N HIS A 155 -6.33 59.14 -32.39
CA HIS A 155 -7.38 59.53 -33.33
C HIS A 155 -7.84 58.38 -34.23
N ARG A 156 -9.16 58.16 -34.29
CA ARG A 156 -9.81 57.06 -35.04
C ARG A 156 -9.51 57.03 -36.55
N THR A 157 -9.11 58.16 -37.13
CA THR A 157 -8.85 58.32 -38.57
C THR A 157 -7.56 57.65 -39.03
N ALA A 158 -6.52 57.61 -38.20
CA ALA A 158 -5.24 56.96 -38.51
C ALA A 158 -5.33 55.42 -38.46
N VAL A 159 -6.21 54.89 -37.61
CA VAL A 159 -6.39 53.43 -37.45
C VAL A 159 -7.15 52.81 -38.65
N GLY A 160 -8.06 53.58 -39.27
CA GLY A 160 -8.86 53.11 -40.40
C GLY A 160 -8.08 52.97 -41.72
N SER A 161 -7.13 53.86 -41.99
CA SER A 161 -6.29 53.82 -43.20
C SER A 161 -5.20 52.74 -43.13
N ILE A 162 -4.76 52.38 -41.92
CA ILE A 162 -3.74 51.35 -41.71
C ILE A 162 -4.36 49.95 -41.80
N LEU A 163 -5.61 49.74 -41.34
CA LEU A 163 -6.30 48.45 -41.49
C LEU A 163 -6.70 48.16 -42.95
N SER A 164 -7.01 49.19 -43.75
CA SER A 164 -7.30 49.02 -45.18
C SER A 164 -6.05 48.80 -46.03
N SER A 165 -4.92 49.44 -45.68
CA SER A 165 -3.63 49.20 -46.35
C SER A 165 -2.96 47.87 -45.95
N GLU A 166 -3.11 47.41 -44.71
CA GLU A 166 -2.66 46.09 -44.27
C GLU A 166 -3.51 44.94 -44.87
N GLY A 167 -4.83 45.12 -44.98
CA GLY A 167 -5.69 44.16 -45.68
C GLY A 167 -5.32 43.99 -47.15
N SER A 168 -4.91 45.07 -47.81
CA SER A 168 -4.45 45.02 -49.21
C SER A 168 -3.01 44.51 -49.37
N ARG A 169 -2.14 44.69 -48.37
CA ARG A 169 -0.76 44.15 -48.38
C ARG A 169 -0.69 42.66 -48.02
N ALA A 170 -1.52 42.19 -47.09
CA ALA A 170 -1.62 40.77 -46.73
C ALA A 170 -2.18 39.90 -47.87
N GLN A 171 -2.95 40.49 -48.79
CA GLN A 171 -3.40 39.83 -50.02
C GLN A 171 -2.31 39.74 -51.11
N ALA A 172 -1.21 40.50 -50.99
CA ALA A 172 -0.19 40.68 -52.04
C ALA A 172 1.19 40.10 -51.70
N ALA A 173 1.36 39.46 -50.54
CA ALA A 173 2.61 38.80 -50.16
C ALA A 173 2.51 37.27 -50.38
N PRO A 174 3.27 36.67 -51.31
CA PRO A 174 3.34 35.22 -51.44
C PRO A 174 4.13 34.60 -50.28
N ALA A 175 3.64 33.48 -49.74
CA ALA A 175 4.35 32.69 -48.73
C ALA A 175 5.65 32.10 -49.32
N PRO A 176 6.75 31.97 -48.56
CA PRO A 176 8.06 31.60 -49.12
C PRO A 176 8.20 30.15 -49.62
N ASN A 177 7.17 29.31 -49.55
CA ASN A 177 7.23 27.90 -49.96
C ASN A 177 5.90 27.43 -50.57
N ALA A 178 5.51 28.00 -51.70
CA ALA A 178 4.47 27.43 -52.56
C ALA A 178 5.12 26.88 -53.85
N PRO A 179 4.87 25.63 -54.25
CA PRO A 179 5.48 25.05 -55.45
C PRO A 179 5.03 25.80 -56.71
N ALA A 180 5.99 26.22 -57.52
CA ALA A 180 5.76 26.96 -58.75
C ALA A 180 5.15 26.06 -59.84
N LEU A 181 3.84 26.13 -60.02
CA LEU A 181 3.16 25.59 -61.21
C LEU A 181 3.48 26.48 -62.41
N ARG A 182 4.40 26.03 -63.27
CA ARG A 182 4.55 26.55 -64.63
C ARG A 182 3.32 26.16 -65.45
N PRO A 183 2.58 27.08 -66.10
CA PRO A 183 1.52 26.68 -67.00
C PRO A 183 2.13 26.10 -68.28
N ALA A 184 1.76 24.86 -68.61
CA ALA A 184 2.11 24.22 -69.88
C ALA A 184 1.30 24.83 -71.05
N PRO A 185 1.84 24.90 -72.28
CA PRO A 185 1.11 25.40 -73.43
C PRO A 185 0.11 24.33 -73.92
N VAL A 186 -1.16 24.71 -74.01
CA VAL A 186 -2.22 23.89 -74.62
C VAL A 186 -2.18 24.02 -76.15
N PRO A 187 -2.19 22.93 -76.93
CA PRO A 187 -2.32 23.00 -78.38
C PRO A 187 -3.76 23.35 -78.77
N SER A 188 -3.89 24.39 -79.59
CA SER A 188 -5.12 24.82 -80.24
C SER A 188 -5.47 23.89 -81.41
N ILE A 189 -6.55 23.12 -81.26
CA ILE A 189 -7.19 22.41 -82.38
C ILE A 189 -8.66 22.89 -82.43
N LEU A 190 -8.93 23.82 -83.33
CA LEU A 190 -10.30 24.17 -83.75
C LEU A 190 -10.72 23.25 -84.90
N PRO A 191 -11.93 22.66 -84.87
CA PRO A 191 -12.65 22.32 -86.07
C PRO A 191 -13.51 23.52 -86.53
N ASP A 192 -13.40 23.80 -87.81
CA ASP A 192 -14.12 24.83 -88.55
C ASP A 192 -15.64 24.57 -88.51
N ARG A 193 -16.40 25.47 -87.88
CA ARG A 193 -17.87 25.51 -87.96
C ARG A 193 -18.31 26.97 -87.94
N ALA A 194 -19.04 27.33 -89.01
CA ALA A 194 -19.71 28.59 -89.35
C ALA A 194 -20.06 29.55 -88.19
N PRO A 195 -20.15 30.88 -88.43
CA PRO A 195 -20.29 31.89 -87.38
C PRO A 195 -21.67 31.80 -86.70
N GLY A 196 -21.78 30.92 -85.71
CA GLY A 196 -22.89 30.83 -84.78
C GLY A 196 -22.68 31.82 -83.65
N LYS A 197 -23.71 32.64 -83.40
CA LYS A 197 -23.81 33.63 -82.30
C LYS A 197 -23.01 33.22 -81.05
N ARG A 198 -22.02 34.04 -80.69
CA ARG A 198 -21.49 34.09 -79.32
C ARG A 198 -22.68 34.29 -78.37
N PRO A 199 -22.85 33.50 -77.29
CA PRO A 199 -23.83 33.87 -76.27
C PRO A 199 -23.44 35.23 -75.74
N ALA A 200 -24.34 36.20 -75.88
CA ALA A 200 -24.13 37.55 -75.39
C ALA A 200 -23.89 37.49 -73.89
N LEU A 201 -22.71 37.92 -73.44
CA LEU A 201 -22.53 38.35 -72.06
C LEU A 201 -23.55 39.49 -71.84
N PRO A 202 -24.43 39.40 -70.83
CA PRO A 202 -25.44 40.42 -70.63
C PRO A 202 -24.76 41.78 -70.43
N SER A 203 -25.13 42.76 -71.25
CA SER A 203 -24.73 44.15 -71.11
C SER A 203 -25.22 44.68 -69.76
N ARG A 204 -24.46 45.60 -69.18
CA ARG A 204 -24.61 46.14 -67.81
C ARG A 204 -25.95 46.84 -67.51
N GLU A 205 -26.86 46.90 -68.48
CA GLU A 205 -28.10 47.69 -68.44
C GLU A 205 -29.38 46.86 -68.29
N GLU A 206 -29.32 45.52 -68.28
CA GLU A 206 -30.50 44.65 -68.12
C GLU A 206 -30.63 43.94 -66.75
N LEU A 207 -29.81 44.32 -65.78
CA LEU A 207 -29.91 43.85 -64.39
C LEU A 207 -30.64 44.90 -63.54
N THR A 208 -31.96 44.95 -63.66
CA THR A 208 -32.84 45.64 -62.70
C THR A 208 -32.53 45.14 -61.28
N GLU A 209 -32.63 46.02 -60.29
CA GLU A 209 -32.36 45.68 -58.88
C GLU A 209 -33.19 44.46 -58.42
N GLU A 210 -34.39 44.29 -58.97
CA GLU A 210 -35.26 43.14 -58.76
C GLU A 210 -34.69 41.82 -59.29
N LYS A 211 -34.04 41.81 -60.47
CA LYS A 211 -33.39 40.61 -61.03
C LYS A 211 -32.15 40.23 -60.22
N ARG A 212 -31.37 41.22 -59.76
CA ARG A 212 -30.23 40.98 -58.85
C ARG A 212 -30.71 40.45 -57.50
N ALA A 213 -31.78 41.01 -56.93
CA ALA A 213 -32.37 40.53 -55.69
C ALA A 213 -32.92 39.10 -55.83
N ALA A 214 -33.59 38.79 -56.95
CA ALA A 214 -34.06 37.45 -57.26
C ALA A 214 -32.91 36.43 -57.45
N GLU A 215 -31.80 36.85 -58.06
CA GLU A 215 -30.61 36.02 -58.25
C GLU A 215 -29.84 35.80 -56.94
N ILE A 216 -29.70 36.83 -56.10
CA ILE A 216 -29.18 36.72 -54.73
C ILE A 216 -30.06 35.78 -53.90
N TYR A 217 -31.39 35.89 -53.99
CA TYR A 217 -32.31 35.01 -53.28
C TYR A 217 -32.22 33.55 -53.78
N ARG A 218 -32.03 33.32 -55.09
CA ARG A 218 -31.79 31.98 -55.65
C ARG A 218 -30.46 31.40 -55.18
N ILE A 219 -29.38 32.20 -55.18
CA ILE A 219 -28.06 31.80 -54.67
C ILE A 219 -28.15 31.47 -53.17
N GLN A 220 -28.80 32.31 -52.35
CA GLN A 220 -29.02 32.05 -50.93
C GLN A 220 -29.85 30.77 -50.71
N ARG A 221 -30.91 30.55 -51.49
CA ARG A 221 -31.75 29.35 -51.41
C ARG A 221 -30.99 28.09 -51.81
N ASP A 222 -30.10 28.16 -52.80
CA ASP A 222 -29.26 27.05 -53.22
C ASP A 222 -28.11 26.78 -52.23
N LEU A 223 -27.49 27.82 -51.66
CA LEU A 223 -26.54 27.70 -50.54
C LEU A 223 -27.21 27.06 -49.32
N ALA A 224 -28.42 27.49 -48.97
CA ALA A 224 -29.21 26.91 -47.88
C ALA A 224 -29.59 25.45 -48.18
N ARG A 225 -29.99 25.11 -49.42
CA ARG A 225 -30.29 23.73 -49.83
C ARG A 225 -29.04 22.83 -49.76
N ARG A 226 -27.88 23.30 -50.23
CA ARG A 226 -26.61 22.56 -50.16
C ARG A 226 -26.15 22.36 -48.72
N ARG A 227 -26.26 23.40 -47.87
CA ARG A 227 -25.98 23.30 -46.42
C ARG A 227 -26.93 22.32 -45.74
N ARG A 228 -28.24 22.40 -45.99
CA ARG A 228 -29.23 21.45 -45.44
C ARG A 228 -28.93 20.01 -45.85
N ARG A 229 -28.58 19.75 -47.12
CA ARG A 229 -28.19 18.41 -47.59
C ARG A 229 -26.90 17.91 -46.92
N ARG A 230 -25.89 18.77 -46.75
CA ARG A 230 -24.64 18.41 -46.04
C ARG A 230 -24.89 18.13 -44.55
N MET A 231 -25.67 18.97 -43.87
CA MET A 231 -26.06 18.76 -42.48
C MET A 231 -26.93 17.51 -42.31
N ALA A 232 -27.85 17.24 -43.25
CA ALA A 232 -28.64 16.02 -43.24
C ALA A 232 -27.77 14.77 -43.45
N MET A 233 -26.80 14.80 -44.36
CA MET A 233 -25.84 13.69 -44.53
C MET A 233 -24.95 13.50 -43.29
N LEU A 234 -24.53 14.58 -42.64
CA LEU A 234 -23.75 14.50 -41.39
C LEU A 234 -24.60 13.95 -40.25
N ALA A 235 -25.84 14.43 -40.10
CA ALA A 235 -26.79 13.92 -39.12
C ALA A 235 -27.13 12.45 -39.36
N PHE A 236 -27.31 12.03 -40.61
CA PHE A 236 -27.53 10.63 -40.97
C PHE A 236 -26.34 9.75 -40.61
N ARG A 237 -25.11 10.19 -40.91
CA ARG A 237 -23.88 9.48 -40.52
C ARG A 237 -23.76 9.38 -38.99
N LEU A 238 -23.97 10.48 -38.28
CA LEU A 238 -23.96 10.49 -36.82
C LEU A 238 -25.04 9.55 -36.25
N MET A 239 -26.24 9.57 -36.82
CA MET A 239 -27.33 8.70 -36.41
C MET A 239 -26.98 7.22 -36.63
N LEU A 240 -26.40 6.87 -37.77
CA LEU A 240 -26.05 5.49 -38.10
C LEU A 240 -24.85 4.96 -37.29
N PHE A 241 -23.81 5.76 -37.11
CA PHE A 241 -22.54 5.33 -36.49
C PHE A 241 -22.44 5.60 -34.99
N VAL A 242 -23.26 6.51 -34.44
CA VAL A 242 -23.23 6.86 -33.02
C VAL A 242 -24.57 6.53 -32.37
N MET A 243 -25.66 7.14 -32.84
CA MET A 243 -26.96 7.00 -32.15
C MET A 243 -27.50 5.57 -32.22
N LEU A 244 -27.45 4.92 -33.38
CA LEU A 244 -27.97 3.57 -33.57
C LEU A 244 -27.25 2.55 -32.66
N PRO A 245 -25.92 2.41 -32.68
CA PRO A 245 -25.25 1.47 -31.79
C PRO A 245 -25.43 1.85 -30.30
N THR A 246 -25.51 3.14 -29.96
CA THR A 246 -25.84 3.58 -28.59
C THR A 246 -27.24 3.13 -28.16
N VAL A 247 -28.24 3.27 -29.03
CA VAL A 247 -29.61 2.84 -28.75
C VAL A 247 -29.69 1.32 -28.61
N LEU A 248 -28.95 0.56 -29.43
CA LEU A 248 -28.86 -0.90 -29.26
C LEU A 248 -28.26 -1.28 -27.90
N VAL A 249 -27.17 -0.62 -27.49
CA VAL A 249 -26.54 -0.86 -26.17
C VAL A 249 -27.49 -0.47 -25.03
N GLY A 250 -28.15 0.69 -25.14
CA GLY A 250 -29.12 1.13 -24.14
C GLY A 250 -30.33 0.20 -24.05
N TRP A 251 -30.81 -0.31 -25.19
CA TRP A 251 -31.87 -1.30 -25.23
C TRP A 251 -31.45 -2.62 -24.58
N TYR A 252 -30.23 -3.09 -24.84
CA TYR A 252 -29.69 -4.28 -24.17
C TYR A 252 -29.66 -4.09 -22.64
N TYR A 253 -29.09 -3.00 -22.13
CA TYR A 253 -28.99 -2.79 -20.68
C TYR A 253 -30.33 -2.57 -19.96
N HIS A 254 -31.35 -2.05 -20.66
CA HIS A 254 -32.68 -1.81 -20.05
C HIS A 254 -33.65 -2.98 -20.21
N ARG A 255 -33.48 -3.85 -21.22
CA ARG A 255 -34.46 -4.92 -21.53
C ARG A 255 -33.92 -6.33 -21.49
N ILE A 256 -32.62 -6.54 -21.68
CA ILE A 256 -32.02 -7.88 -21.80
C ILE A 256 -31.11 -8.20 -20.63
N ALA A 257 -30.29 -7.24 -20.19
CA ALA A 257 -29.30 -7.48 -19.16
C ALA A 257 -29.97 -7.88 -17.83
N SER A 258 -29.48 -8.95 -17.22
CA SER A 258 -30.02 -9.45 -15.96
C SER A 258 -29.69 -8.50 -14.79
N PRO A 259 -30.64 -8.30 -13.87
CA PRO A 259 -30.36 -7.56 -12.65
C PRO A 259 -29.35 -8.31 -11.79
N LEU A 260 -28.39 -7.57 -11.26
CA LEU A 260 -27.33 -8.05 -10.38
C LEU A 260 -27.35 -7.22 -9.11
N TYR A 261 -27.31 -7.91 -7.97
CA TYR A 261 -27.48 -7.38 -6.63
C TYR A 261 -26.12 -7.39 -5.92
N ALA A 262 -25.69 -6.23 -5.41
CA ALA A 262 -24.42 -6.11 -4.70
C ALA A 262 -24.67 -5.97 -3.19
N THR A 263 -24.21 -6.95 -2.42
CA THR A 263 -24.16 -6.87 -0.96
C THR A 263 -22.81 -6.31 -0.53
N VAL A 264 -22.84 -5.20 0.20
CA VAL A 264 -21.66 -4.54 0.75
C VAL A 264 -21.52 -4.93 2.21
N SER A 265 -20.29 -5.21 2.62
CA SER A 265 -19.91 -5.54 3.99
C SER A 265 -18.55 -4.93 4.30
N GLN A 266 -18.34 -4.61 5.58
CA GLN A 266 -17.09 -4.04 6.04
C GLN A 266 -16.71 -4.71 7.35
N PHE A 267 -15.48 -5.18 7.45
CA PHE A 267 -14.98 -5.83 8.64
C PHE A 267 -13.53 -5.45 8.89
N GLN A 268 -13.10 -5.60 10.14
CA GLN A 268 -11.74 -5.32 10.58
C GLN A 268 -11.23 -6.49 11.41
N ILE A 269 -9.92 -6.72 11.34
CA ILE A 269 -9.25 -7.72 12.16
C ILE A 269 -8.73 -6.99 13.38
N GLN A 270 -9.26 -7.33 14.55
CA GLN A 270 -8.81 -6.77 15.81
C GLN A 270 -7.94 -7.79 16.54
N SER A 271 -6.79 -7.34 17.00
CA SER A 271 -5.98 -8.08 17.95
C SER A 271 -6.42 -7.69 19.36
N ALA A 272 -6.69 -8.66 20.22
CA ALA A 272 -6.82 -8.45 21.66
C ALA A 272 -5.45 -8.17 22.29
N GLU A 273 -4.69 -7.21 21.75
CA GLU A 273 -3.61 -6.60 22.52
C GLU A 273 -4.28 -5.82 23.64
N GLY A 274 -4.46 -6.50 24.79
CA GLY A 274 -4.75 -5.82 26.03
C GLY A 274 -3.74 -4.70 26.16
N GLY A 275 -4.22 -3.46 26.33
CA GLY A 275 -3.42 -2.27 26.59
C GLY A 275 -2.53 -2.50 27.80
N GLY A 276 -1.42 -3.20 27.57
CA GLY A 276 -0.49 -3.67 28.56
C GLY A 276 0.53 -2.58 28.75
N SER A 277 0.22 -1.66 29.65
CA SER A 277 1.06 -1.21 30.79
C SER A 277 2.56 -1.55 30.79
N GLY A 278 3.26 -1.42 29.66
CA GLY A 278 4.70 -1.41 29.55
C GLY A 278 5.12 0.03 29.29
N GLY A 279 5.22 0.83 30.35
CA GLY A 279 5.75 2.18 30.26
C GLY A 279 7.17 2.15 29.71
N GLY A 280 7.32 2.41 28.42
CA GLY A 280 8.61 2.39 27.76
C GLY A 280 8.51 2.93 26.34
N LEU A 281 9.50 3.76 25.99
CA LEU A 281 9.73 4.31 24.64
C LEU A 281 9.73 3.24 23.52
N GLY A 282 9.84 1.94 23.85
CA GLY A 282 9.72 0.82 22.91
C GLY A 282 8.30 0.64 22.33
N ALA A 283 7.24 0.96 23.09
CA ALA A 283 5.86 0.87 22.60
C ALA A 283 5.51 1.98 21.58
N MET A 284 6.26 3.10 21.56
CA MET A 284 6.13 4.13 20.53
C MET A 284 6.92 3.80 19.25
N LEU A 285 7.91 2.90 19.32
CA LEU A 285 8.74 2.53 18.17
C LEU A 285 8.30 1.22 17.49
N GLY A 286 7.64 0.32 18.23
CA GLY A 286 7.06 -0.92 17.73
C GLY A 286 5.61 -0.71 17.26
N GLY A 287 5.45 -0.05 16.11
CA GLY A 287 4.16 0.32 15.55
C GLY A 287 3.09 -0.78 15.59
N THR A 288 2.06 -0.52 16.40
CA THR A 288 0.81 -1.28 16.54
C THR A 288 -0.02 -1.38 15.25
N GLY A 289 0.44 -0.79 14.13
CA GLY A 289 -0.22 -0.87 12.83
C GLY A 289 0.42 -1.81 11.80
N LEU A 290 1.64 -2.31 12.00
CA LEU A 290 2.32 -3.12 10.97
C LEU A 290 1.90 -4.60 10.96
N GLY A 291 1.53 -5.16 12.12
CA GLY A 291 1.12 -6.56 12.24
C GLY A 291 -0.29 -6.82 11.71
N THR A 292 -1.25 -5.95 12.04
CA THR A 292 -2.65 -6.04 11.57
C THR A 292 -2.78 -5.89 10.05
N ASN A 293 -1.88 -5.12 9.44
CA ASN A 293 -1.79 -5.00 7.97
C ASN A 293 -1.49 -6.34 7.29
N GLN A 294 -0.67 -7.21 7.88
CA GLN A 294 -0.30 -8.48 7.24
C GLN A 294 -1.46 -9.47 7.23
N ASP A 295 -2.20 -9.55 8.34
CA ASP A 295 -3.36 -10.44 8.46
C ASP A 295 -4.49 -10.00 7.51
N ALA A 296 -4.74 -8.68 7.42
CA ALA A 296 -5.71 -8.12 6.47
C ALA A 296 -5.36 -8.44 5.01
N VAL A 297 -4.08 -8.31 4.65
CA VAL A 297 -3.59 -8.64 3.30
C VAL A 297 -3.67 -10.14 3.03
N ALA A 298 -3.41 -11.00 4.03
CA ALA A 298 -3.54 -12.45 3.90
C ALA A 298 -5.00 -12.86 3.67
N VAL A 299 -5.94 -12.30 4.44
CA VAL A 299 -7.38 -12.51 4.26
C VAL A 299 -7.83 -12.02 2.88
N GLN A 300 -7.43 -10.81 2.47
CA GLN A 300 -7.73 -10.31 1.12
C GLN A 300 -7.23 -11.26 0.03
N SER A 301 -5.99 -11.72 0.15
CA SER A 301 -5.37 -12.63 -0.83
C SER A 301 -6.08 -13.97 -0.88
N TYR A 302 -6.50 -14.50 0.27
CA TYR A 302 -7.25 -15.75 0.35
C TYR A 302 -8.66 -15.61 -0.24
N LEU A 303 -9.41 -14.57 0.14
CA LEU A 303 -10.78 -14.39 -0.35
C LEU A 303 -10.83 -14.08 -1.86
N THR A 304 -9.76 -13.52 -2.43
CA THR A 304 -9.62 -13.31 -3.89
C THR A 304 -9.03 -14.53 -4.62
N SER A 305 -8.68 -15.59 -3.89
CA SER A 305 -8.05 -16.78 -4.45
C SER A 305 -9.04 -17.76 -5.08
N ARG A 306 -8.50 -18.71 -5.84
CA ARG A 306 -9.27 -19.85 -6.36
C ARG A 306 -9.83 -20.73 -5.25
N ASP A 307 -9.14 -20.79 -4.11
CA ASP A 307 -9.52 -21.67 -3.00
C ASP A 307 -10.85 -21.22 -2.38
N ALA A 308 -10.96 -19.93 -2.07
CA ALA A 308 -12.22 -19.34 -1.59
C ALA A 308 -13.37 -19.53 -2.59
N MET A 309 -13.10 -19.38 -3.89
CA MET A 309 -14.10 -19.60 -4.95
C MET A 309 -14.54 -21.06 -5.05
N LEU A 310 -13.60 -22.02 -4.99
CA LEU A 310 -13.93 -23.45 -5.02
C LEU A 310 -14.72 -23.87 -3.79
N ARG A 311 -14.36 -23.32 -2.62
CA ARG A 311 -15.10 -23.55 -1.37
C ARG A 311 -16.51 -22.98 -1.44
N LEU A 312 -16.66 -21.75 -1.92
CA LEU A 312 -17.96 -21.11 -2.11
C LEU A 312 -18.83 -21.87 -3.13
N ASP A 313 -18.23 -22.40 -4.20
CA ASP A 313 -18.92 -23.25 -5.17
C ASP A 313 -19.38 -24.57 -4.55
N ALA A 314 -18.55 -25.20 -3.72
CA ALA A 314 -18.88 -26.44 -3.04
C ALA A 314 -20.01 -26.28 -2.01
N GLU A 315 -20.03 -25.18 -1.26
CA GLU A 315 -20.98 -24.97 -0.17
C GLU A 315 -22.31 -24.36 -0.65
N LEU A 316 -22.26 -23.32 -1.50
CA LEU A 316 -23.45 -22.55 -1.90
C LEU A 316 -23.74 -22.60 -3.41
N GLY A 317 -22.90 -23.27 -4.19
CA GLY A 317 -23.13 -23.44 -5.63
C GLY A 317 -22.95 -22.15 -6.43
N PHE A 318 -21.87 -21.41 -6.19
CA PHE A 318 -21.51 -20.20 -6.93
C PHE A 318 -21.65 -20.38 -8.45
N ARG A 319 -21.06 -21.44 -9.03
CA ARG A 319 -21.15 -21.75 -10.46
C ARG A 319 -22.59 -21.92 -10.90
N ARG A 320 -23.38 -22.67 -10.13
CA ARG A 320 -24.79 -22.97 -10.44
C ARG A 320 -25.63 -21.70 -10.51
N ALA A 321 -25.39 -20.74 -9.60
CA ALA A 321 -26.09 -19.46 -9.60
C ALA A 321 -25.90 -18.67 -10.90
N TYR A 322 -24.71 -18.75 -11.50
CA TYR A 322 -24.40 -18.09 -12.78
C TYR A 322 -24.67 -18.93 -14.02
N GLN A 323 -24.98 -20.22 -13.87
CA GLN A 323 -25.45 -21.09 -14.96
C GLN A 323 -26.96 -21.01 -15.16
N ASP A 324 -27.68 -20.33 -14.26
CA ASP A 324 -29.13 -20.22 -14.32
C ASP A 324 -29.59 -19.56 -15.64
N PRO A 325 -30.61 -20.11 -16.33
CA PRO A 325 -31.13 -19.54 -17.56
C PRO A 325 -31.63 -18.09 -17.47
N SER A 326 -31.97 -17.62 -16.27
CA SER A 326 -32.38 -16.23 -15.98
C SER A 326 -31.23 -15.23 -16.08
N VAL A 327 -29.97 -15.68 -16.03
CA VAL A 327 -28.80 -14.85 -16.29
C VAL A 327 -28.64 -14.66 -17.80
N ASP A 328 -28.36 -13.43 -18.21
CA ASP A 328 -28.26 -13.04 -19.61
C ASP A 328 -27.08 -13.75 -20.29
N ALA A 329 -27.16 -13.93 -21.61
CA ALA A 329 -26.18 -14.72 -22.36
C ALA A 329 -24.73 -14.21 -22.26
N ILE A 330 -24.51 -12.93 -21.90
CA ILE A 330 -23.17 -12.36 -21.77
C ILE A 330 -22.55 -12.67 -20.40
N LYS A 331 -23.32 -12.61 -19.30
CA LYS A 331 -22.82 -12.95 -17.95
C LYS A 331 -23.02 -14.40 -17.56
N ARG A 332 -23.88 -15.14 -18.27
CA ARG A 332 -24.18 -16.53 -17.96
C ARG A 332 -23.00 -17.42 -18.25
N LEU A 333 -22.69 -18.27 -17.29
CA LEU A 333 -21.65 -19.27 -17.39
C LEU A 333 -22.20 -20.50 -18.14
N PRO A 334 -21.47 -21.07 -19.12
CA PRO A 334 -21.93 -22.27 -19.81
C PRO A 334 -21.96 -23.49 -18.87
N PRO A 335 -22.79 -24.51 -19.16
CA PRO A 335 -22.95 -25.68 -18.28
C PRO A 335 -21.65 -26.48 -18.11
N ASP A 336 -20.79 -26.47 -19.13
CA ASP A 336 -19.48 -27.12 -19.20
C ASP A 336 -18.31 -26.18 -18.89
N ALA A 337 -18.56 -25.05 -18.22
CA ALA A 337 -17.52 -24.08 -17.89
C ALA A 337 -16.39 -24.67 -17.05
N THR A 338 -15.17 -24.28 -17.41
CA THR A 338 -13.97 -24.61 -16.65
C THR A 338 -13.91 -23.83 -15.34
N ASN A 339 -13.10 -24.33 -14.39
CA ASN A 339 -12.85 -23.61 -13.14
C ASN A 339 -12.21 -22.23 -13.38
N GLU A 340 -11.42 -22.07 -14.45
CA GLU A 340 -10.81 -20.77 -14.79
C GLU A 340 -11.84 -19.75 -15.28
N ALA A 341 -12.83 -20.18 -16.09
CA ALA A 341 -13.94 -19.31 -16.49
C ALA A 341 -14.78 -18.89 -15.27
N THR A 342 -15.05 -19.83 -14.36
CA THR A 342 -15.75 -19.58 -13.11
C THR A 342 -14.97 -18.61 -12.21
N PHE A 343 -13.64 -18.77 -12.14
CA PHE A 343 -12.77 -17.91 -11.36
C PHE A 343 -12.70 -16.48 -11.90
N SER A 344 -12.64 -16.31 -13.22
CA SER A 344 -12.70 -14.98 -13.84
C SER A 344 -14.00 -14.26 -13.48
N LEU A 345 -15.12 -14.98 -13.49
CA LEU A 345 -16.42 -14.43 -13.10
C LEU A 345 -16.49 -14.12 -11.59
N TYR A 346 -15.86 -14.96 -10.77
CA TYR A 346 -15.72 -14.73 -9.34
C TYR A 346 -14.95 -13.44 -9.04
N GLN A 347 -13.83 -13.18 -9.72
CA GLN A 347 -13.08 -11.92 -9.54
C GLN A 347 -13.90 -10.67 -9.94
N ASP A 348 -14.75 -10.79 -10.96
CA ASP A 348 -15.65 -9.70 -11.36
C ASP A 348 -16.78 -9.46 -10.35
N SER A 349 -17.16 -10.52 -9.62
CA SER A 349 -18.35 -10.54 -8.74
C SER A 349 -18.00 -10.29 -7.27
N VAL A 350 -16.83 -10.73 -6.81
CA VAL A 350 -16.34 -10.58 -5.43
C VAL A 350 -15.18 -9.60 -5.44
N LYS A 351 -15.44 -8.37 -4.98
CA LYS A 351 -14.45 -7.30 -4.92
C LYS A 351 -14.09 -7.02 -3.47
N ILE A 352 -12.80 -7.08 -3.18
CA ILE A 352 -12.29 -6.91 -1.82
C ILE A 352 -11.17 -5.87 -1.86
N GLY A 353 -11.36 -4.80 -1.09
CA GLY A 353 -10.40 -3.71 -0.95
C GLY A 353 -9.97 -3.56 0.50
N TYR A 354 -8.67 -3.43 0.74
CA TYR A 354 -8.12 -3.08 2.05
C TYR A 354 -7.80 -1.58 2.09
N ASP A 355 -8.32 -0.87 3.09
CA ASP A 355 -7.92 0.51 3.39
C ASP A 355 -6.90 0.52 4.55
N PRO A 356 -5.61 0.79 4.30
CA PRO A 356 -4.59 0.80 5.34
C PRO A 356 -4.72 1.99 6.30
N THR A 357 -5.50 3.02 5.95
CA THR A 357 -5.71 4.21 6.79
C THR A 357 -6.71 3.90 7.90
N GLU A 358 -7.79 3.20 7.53
CA GLU A 358 -8.86 2.82 8.45
C GLU A 358 -8.66 1.41 9.06
N GLY A 359 -7.80 0.57 8.47
CA GLY A 359 -7.57 -0.81 8.93
C GLY A 359 -8.75 -1.74 8.63
N VAL A 360 -9.57 -1.39 7.65
CA VAL A 360 -10.83 -2.07 7.32
C VAL A 360 -10.75 -2.77 5.95
N LEU A 361 -11.36 -3.94 5.87
CA LEU A 361 -11.63 -4.62 4.60
C LEU A 361 -13.06 -4.29 4.16
N ASN A 362 -13.15 -3.74 2.96
CA ASN A 362 -14.41 -3.50 2.26
C ASN A 362 -14.63 -4.65 1.28
N MET A 363 -15.76 -5.33 1.42
CA MET A 363 -16.13 -6.43 0.54
C MET A 363 -17.48 -6.16 -0.11
N GLU A 364 -17.50 -6.25 -1.44
CA GLU A 364 -18.69 -6.17 -2.28
C GLU A 364 -18.86 -7.51 -2.99
N VAL A 365 -20.00 -8.16 -2.76
CA VAL A 365 -20.35 -9.43 -3.39
C VAL A 365 -21.57 -9.24 -4.27
N ILE A 366 -21.39 -9.49 -5.56
CA ILE A 366 -22.41 -9.34 -6.59
C ILE A 366 -22.99 -10.72 -6.90
N ALA A 367 -24.31 -10.84 -6.96
CA ALA A 367 -24.98 -12.07 -7.40
C ALA A 367 -26.27 -11.79 -8.18
N PRO A 368 -26.81 -12.76 -8.95
CA PRO A 368 -28.07 -12.60 -9.68
C PRO A 368 -29.32 -12.51 -8.80
N ASN A 369 -29.22 -12.88 -7.52
CA ASN A 369 -30.31 -12.86 -6.56
C ASN A 369 -29.83 -12.17 -5.26
N PRO A 370 -30.67 -11.33 -4.62
CA PRO A 370 -30.27 -10.55 -3.45
C PRO A 370 -30.02 -11.39 -2.20
N GLU A 371 -30.79 -12.46 -1.98
CA GLU A 371 -30.53 -13.39 -0.87
C GLU A 371 -29.23 -14.18 -1.08
N LEU A 372 -28.91 -14.55 -2.33
CA LEU A 372 -27.66 -15.22 -2.67
C LEU A 372 -26.45 -14.29 -2.49
N SER A 373 -26.55 -13.00 -2.85
CA SER A 373 -25.43 -12.06 -2.62
C SER A 373 -25.13 -11.91 -1.14
N GLU A 374 -26.16 -11.91 -0.29
CA GLU A 374 -26.01 -11.91 1.16
C GLU A 374 -25.37 -13.22 1.66
N GLN A 375 -25.89 -14.38 1.22
CA GLN A 375 -25.36 -15.69 1.63
C GLN A 375 -23.89 -15.86 1.24
N PHE A 376 -23.52 -15.48 0.01
CA PHE A 376 -22.13 -15.51 -0.43
C PHE A 376 -21.25 -14.57 0.41
N SER A 377 -21.73 -13.36 0.71
CA SER A 377 -21.00 -12.43 1.57
C SER A 377 -20.79 -12.99 2.98
N ARG A 378 -21.83 -13.56 3.60
CA ARG A 378 -21.72 -14.21 4.92
C ARG A 378 -20.74 -15.37 4.91
N ALA A 379 -20.81 -16.25 3.90
CA ALA A 379 -19.90 -17.39 3.79
C ALA A 379 -18.43 -16.92 3.65
N LEU A 380 -18.17 -15.91 2.82
CA LEU A 380 -16.82 -15.35 2.68
C LEU A 380 -16.30 -14.71 3.98
N ILE A 381 -17.16 -14.05 4.76
CA ILE A 381 -16.80 -13.55 6.10
C ILE A 381 -16.45 -14.71 7.02
N THR A 382 -17.24 -15.79 7.04
CA THR A 382 -16.92 -16.98 7.84
C THR A 382 -15.61 -17.63 7.41
N TYR A 383 -15.30 -17.68 6.11
CA TYR A 383 -14.01 -18.20 5.65
C TYR A 383 -12.84 -17.31 6.08
N ALA A 384 -13.06 -16.00 6.17
CA ALA A 384 -12.07 -15.06 6.69
C ALA A 384 -11.84 -15.26 8.20
N GLU A 385 -12.92 -15.44 8.97
CA GLU A 385 -12.87 -15.76 10.39
C GLU A 385 -12.04 -17.03 10.65
N GLU A 386 -12.39 -18.12 9.96
CA GLU A 386 -11.68 -19.40 10.09
C GLU A 386 -10.20 -19.31 9.70
N LEU A 387 -9.86 -18.52 8.68
CA LEU A 387 -8.46 -18.33 8.30
C LEU A 387 -7.68 -17.60 9.40
N VAL A 388 -8.26 -16.53 9.96
CA VAL A 388 -7.64 -15.77 11.06
C VAL A 388 -7.48 -16.64 12.31
N ASP A 389 -8.49 -17.45 12.63
CA ASP A 389 -8.45 -18.40 13.73
C ASP A 389 -7.39 -19.47 13.51
N ALA A 390 -7.28 -20.02 12.30
CA ALA A 390 -6.27 -21.03 11.96
C ALA A 390 -4.84 -20.49 12.06
N LEU A 391 -4.59 -19.27 11.55
CA LEU A 391 -3.28 -18.60 11.66
C LEU A 391 -2.90 -18.39 13.12
N THR A 392 -3.86 -17.96 13.94
CA THR A 392 -3.64 -17.68 15.36
C THR A 392 -3.45 -18.97 16.17
N SER A 393 -4.30 -19.97 15.95
CA SER A 393 -4.25 -21.26 16.66
C SER A 393 -2.93 -21.98 16.41
N ARG A 394 -2.44 -21.98 15.16
CA ARG A 394 -1.18 -22.63 14.81
C ARG A 394 0.00 -21.97 15.51
N MET A 395 0.12 -20.63 15.44
CA MET A 395 1.21 -19.93 16.13
C MET A 395 1.18 -20.15 17.64
N ARG A 396 -0.02 -20.17 18.25
CA ARG A 396 -0.18 -20.47 19.68
C ARG A 396 0.26 -21.89 20.03
N ALA A 397 -0.13 -22.87 19.22
CA ALA A 397 0.26 -24.26 19.42
C ALA A 397 1.78 -24.41 19.33
N ASP A 398 2.41 -23.88 18.27
CA ASP A 398 3.85 -23.96 18.05
C ASP A 398 4.65 -23.30 19.18
N GLN A 399 4.22 -22.12 19.67
CA GLN A 399 4.88 -21.44 20.80
C GLN A 399 4.74 -22.20 22.12
N MET A 400 3.55 -22.73 22.41
CA MET A 400 3.31 -23.50 23.63
C MET A 400 4.04 -24.84 23.61
N GLU A 401 4.09 -25.50 22.45
CA GLU A 401 4.79 -26.76 22.25
C GLU A 401 6.30 -26.58 22.48
N GLY A 402 6.92 -25.58 21.86
CA GLY A 402 8.35 -25.31 22.06
C GLY A 402 8.70 -24.91 23.49
N ALA A 403 7.85 -24.13 24.16
CA ALA A 403 8.05 -23.76 25.56
C ALA A 403 7.91 -24.97 26.50
N ARG A 404 6.96 -25.86 26.21
CA ARG A 404 6.78 -27.11 26.95
C ARG A 404 7.96 -28.06 26.77
N GLU A 405 8.41 -28.28 25.53
CA GLU A 405 9.55 -29.13 25.23
C GLU A 405 10.81 -28.63 25.95
N THR A 406 11.04 -27.32 25.96
CA THR A 406 12.17 -26.69 26.68
C THR A 406 12.07 -26.93 28.19
N TYR A 407 10.87 -26.84 28.77
CA TYR A 407 10.64 -27.12 30.18
C TYR A 407 10.88 -28.59 30.53
N GLU A 408 10.31 -29.52 29.76
CA GLU A 408 10.45 -30.97 29.96
C GLU A 408 11.92 -31.41 29.81
N ASP A 409 12.65 -30.86 28.83
CA ASP A 409 14.09 -31.08 28.66
C ASP A 409 14.92 -30.53 29.85
N ALA A 410 14.60 -29.32 30.32
CA ALA A 410 15.25 -28.72 31.49
C ALA A 410 14.99 -29.52 32.76
N GLU A 411 13.76 -30.03 32.95
CA GLU A 411 13.38 -30.89 34.07
C GLU A 411 14.16 -32.20 34.04
N ALA A 412 14.19 -32.88 32.89
CA ALA A 412 14.95 -34.12 32.71
C ALA A 412 16.45 -33.93 33.00
N LYS A 413 17.05 -32.83 32.53
CA LYS A 413 18.45 -32.50 32.77
C LYS A 413 18.72 -32.15 34.24
N MET A 414 17.80 -31.49 34.93
CA MET A 414 17.90 -31.19 36.36
C MET A 414 17.85 -32.48 37.18
N LEU A 415 16.90 -33.38 36.88
CA LEU A 415 16.81 -34.70 37.52
C LEU A 415 18.07 -35.54 37.27
N ALA A 416 18.60 -35.54 36.05
CA ALA A 416 19.84 -36.24 35.73
C ALA A 416 21.04 -35.69 36.51
N ALA A 417 21.17 -34.37 36.65
CA ALA A 417 22.21 -33.75 37.45
C ALA A 417 22.06 -34.09 38.95
N GLN A 418 20.83 -34.08 39.48
CA GLN A 418 20.54 -34.48 40.85
C GLN A 418 20.91 -35.95 41.11
N MET A 419 20.53 -36.85 40.20
CA MET A 419 20.91 -38.26 40.27
C MET A 419 22.43 -38.45 40.19
N ARG A 420 23.13 -37.65 39.38
CA ARG A 420 24.59 -37.70 39.27
C ARG A 420 25.29 -37.29 40.58
N VAL A 421 24.79 -36.25 41.25
CA VAL A 421 25.26 -35.86 42.59
C VAL A 421 25.02 -36.99 43.59
N GLN A 422 23.81 -37.58 43.59
CA GLN A 422 23.49 -38.70 44.47
C GLN A 422 24.37 -39.93 44.21
N GLU A 423 24.58 -40.29 42.94
CA GLU A 423 25.43 -41.41 42.54
C GLU A 423 26.87 -41.20 43.01
N LEU A 424 27.40 -39.99 42.87
CA LEU A 424 28.71 -39.62 43.41
C LEU A 424 28.70 -39.77 44.94
N GLN A 425 27.75 -39.20 45.66
CA GLN A 425 27.68 -39.34 47.13
C GLN A 425 27.66 -40.80 47.58
N VAL A 426 26.86 -41.66 46.93
CA VAL A 426 26.77 -43.10 47.26
C VAL A 426 28.07 -43.84 46.93
N ARG A 427 28.64 -43.63 45.73
CA ARG A 427 29.89 -44.29 45.29
C ARG A 427 31.05 -43.92 46.19
N LEU A 428 31.07 -42.68 46.64
CA LEU A 428 32.14 -42.16 47.47
C LEU A 428 32.03 -42.68 48.90
N GLY A 429 30.81 -42.97 49.40
CA GLY A 429 30.62 -43.45 50.78
C GLY A 429 31.05 -42.44 51.85
N VAL A 430 31.40 -41.23 51.42
CA VAL A 430 31.82 -40.10 52.25
C VAL A 430 30.69 -39.09 52.23
N LEU A 431 30.11 -38.83 53.40
CA LEU A 431 29.01 -37.87 53.55
C LEU A 431 29.47 -36.44 53.26
N ASP A 432 30.73 -36.12 53.59
CA ASP A 432 31.39 -34.85 53.30
C ASP A 432 32.93 -35.04 53.14
N PRO A 433 33.47 -35.06 51.91
CA PRO A 433 34.91 -35.23 51.67
C PRO A 433 35.75 -34.06 52.20
N VAL A 434 35.15 -32.88 52.39
CA VAL A 434 35.82 -31.75 53.04
C VAL A 434 35.95 -32.03 54.53
N ALA A 435 34.92 -32.57 55.17
CA ALA A 435 34.99 -32.98 56.57
C ALA A 435 36.04 -34.07 56.80
N GLU A 436 36.07 -35.11 55.96
CA GLU A 436 37.06 -36.20 56.12
C GLU A 436 38.50 -35.74 55.86
N SER A 437 38.72 -34.94 54.80
CA SER A 437 40.03 -34.33 54.56
C SER A 437 40.46 -33.39 55.70
N SER A 438 39.52 -32.70 56.36
CA SER A 438 39.82 -31.83 57.50
C SER A 438 40.26 -32.62 58.74
N VAL A 439 39.71 -33.82 58.95
CA VAL A 439 40.10 -34.72 60.06
C VAL A 439 41.54 -35.20 59.87
N VAL A 440 41.88 -35.68 58.68
CA VAL A 440 43.25 -36.13 58.36
C VAL A 440 44.25 -34.98 58.46
N MET A 441 43.88 -33.79 57.96
CA MET A 441 44.73 -32.60 58.09
C MET A 441 44.91 -32.15 59.55
N GLY A 442 43.87 -32.30 60.38
CA GLY A 442 43.95 -32.11 61.83
C GLY A 442 44.92 -33.09 62.51
N GLN A 443 44.92 -34.36 62.08
CA GLN A 443 45.86 -35.37 62.56
C GLN A 443 47.31 -35.06 62.14
N VAL A 444 47.53 -34.64 60.90
CA VAL A 444 48.84 -34.17 60.41
C VAL A 444 49.34 -33.00 61.26
N SER A 445 48.48 -32.01 61.52
CA SER A 445 48.84 -30.86 62.37
C SER A 445 49.22 -31.28 63.80
N GLY A 446 48.49 -32.24 64.38
CA GLY A 446 48.83 -32.81 65.69
C GLY A 446 50.19 -33.52 65.71
N LEU A 447 50.49 -34.31 64.69
CA LEU A 447 51.79 -34.99 64.55
C LEU A 447 52.94 -34.01 64.31
N GLU A 448 52.72 -32.94 63.54
CA GLU A 448 53.69 -31.87 63.32
C GLU A 448 54.02 -31.11 64.61
N SER A 449 53.02 -30.88 65.48
CA SER A 449 53.25 -30.32 66.81
C SER A 449 54.17 -31.21 67.64
N GLN A 450 53.88 -32.52 67.69
CA GLN A 450 54.71 -33.50 68.40
C GLN A 450 56.13 -33.59 67.83
N LEU A 451 56.27 -33.52 66.50
CA LEU A 451 57.57 -33.50 65.82
C LEU A 451 58.39 -32.26 66.22
N THR A 452 57.73 -31.11 66.31
CA THR A 452 58.36 -29.84 66.70
C THR A 452 58.84 -29.87 68.15
N GLU A 453 58.03 -30.42 69.05
CA GLU A 453 58.41 -30.65 70.45
C GLU A 453 59.63 -31.56 70.56
N LYS A 454 59.67 -32.68 69.83
CA LYS A 454 60.80 -33.62 69.84
C LYS A 454 62.07 -33.04 69.23
N GLN A 455 61.95 -32.19 68.20
CA GLN A 455 63.09 -31.46 67.64
C GLN A 455 63.67 -30.45 68.64
N LEU A 456 62.81 -29.75 69.39
CA LEU A 456 63.25 -28.85 70.44
C LEU A 456 63.96 -29.62 71.58
N GLU A 457 63.40 -30.77 72.00
CA GLU A 457 64.02 -31.67 72.98
C GLU A 457 65.41 -32.14 72.53
N LEU A 458 65.57 -32.52 71.25
CA LEU A 458 66.86 -32.88 70.68
C LEU A 458 67.85 -31.70 70.72
N GLY A 459 67.41 -30.50 70.36
CA GLY A 459 68.23 -29.29 70.43
C GLY A 459 68.73 -29.00 71.84
N GLN A 460 67.87 -29.16 72.84
CA GLN A 460 68.23 -29.01 74.26
C GLN A 460 69.26 -30.06 74.71
N LEU A 461 69.08 -31.33 74.31
CA LEU A 461 70.03 -32.40 74.64
C LEU A 461 71.42 -32.15 74.03
N LEU A 462 71.47 -31.63 72.80
CA LEU A 462 72.72 -31.32 72.09
C LEU A 462 73.41 -30.04 72.58
N ALA A 463 72.71 -29.15 73.28
CA ALA A 463 73.30 -27.97 73.91
C ALA A 463 74.23 -28.31 75.09
N ASN A 464 74.16 -29.54 75.62
CA ASN A 464 75.07 -30.03 76.66
C ASN A 464 76.42 -30.47 76.04
N PRO A 465 77.58 -30.01 76.55
CA PRO A 465 78.91 -30.38 76.05
C PRO A 465 79.24 -31.88 76.06
N ARG A 466 78.55 -32.67 76.91
CA ARG A 466 78.69 -34.14 76.98
C ARG A 466 77.31 -34.80 77.03
N PRO A 467 76.60 -34.89 75.88
CA PRO A 467 75.25 -35.41 75.85
C PRO A 467 75.23 -36.92 76.05
N LEU A 468 74.21 -37.41 76.77
CA LEU A 468 73.98 -38.84 76.95
C LEU A 468 73.45 -39.44 75.64
N GLN A 469 74.31 -40.18 74.94
CA GLN A 469 74.01 -40.67 73.58
C GLN A 469 72.73 -41.52 73.50
N SER A 470 72.44 -42.34 74.51
CA SER A 470 71.21 -43.14 74.53
C SER A 470 69.92 -42.32 74.49
N ARG A 471 69.90 -41.12 75.10
CA ARG A 471 68.75 -40.20 75.03
C ARG A 471 68.67 -39.48 73.70
N VAL A 472 69.82 -39.09 73.14
CA VAL A 472 69.89 -38.45 71.82
C VAL A 472 69.39 -39.40 70.74
N ASP A 473 69.80 -40.65 70.78
CA ASP A 473 69.41 -41.66 69.80
C ASP A 473 67.92 -42.05 69.94
N ALA A 474 67.38 -42.09 71.16
CA ALA A 474 65.96 -42.29 71.39
C ALA A 474 65.10 -41.17 70.77
N VAL A 475 65.45 -39.89 71.04
CA VAL A 475 64.72 -38.73 70.48
C VAL A 475 64.88 -38.64 68.96
N ARG A 476 66.06 -38.97 68.41
CA ARG A 476 66.24 -39.11 66.96
C ARG A 476 65.33 -40.18 66.37
N GLY A 477 65.21 -41.33 67.03
CA GLY A 477 64.28 -42.40 66.65
C GLY A 477 62.82 -41.94 66.65
N ASP A 478 62.40 -41.18 67.67
CA ASP A 478 61.06 -40.58 67.73
C ASP A 478 60.81 -39.62 66.56
N ILE A 479 61.78 -38.74 66.27
CA ILE A 479 61.70 -37.79 65.15
C ILE A 479 61.56 -38.53 63.80
N THR A 480 62.32 -39.60 63.59
CA THR A 480 62.23 -40.40 62.36
C THR A 480 60.85 -41.05 62.23
N ARG A 481 60.36 -41.70 63.29
CA ARG A 481 59.01 -42.30 63.32
C ARG A 481 57.91 -41.27 63.07
N LEU A 482 57.99 -40.09 63.69
CA LEU A 482 57.01 -39.02 63.49
C LEU A 482 57.03 -38.49 62.05
N ARG A 483 58.20 -38.36 61.43
CA ARG A 483 58.31 -37.98 60.01
C ARG A 483 57.73 -39.02 59.07
N GLU A 484 57.99 -40.30 59.34
CA GLU A 484 57.41 -41.42 58.60
C GLU A 484 55.88 -41.43 58.74
N LEU A 485 55.37 -41.28 59.97
CA LEU A 485 53.94 -41.24 60.23
C LEU A 485 53.24 -40.03 59.60
N ILE A 486 53.88 -38.86 59.59
CA ILE A 486 53.38 -37.66 58.87
C ILE A 486 53.35 -37.91 57.36
N ALA A 487 54.40 -38.51 56.80
CA ALA A 487 54.45 -38.84 55.38
C ALA A 487 53.36 -39.85 55.01
N GLU A 488 53.16 -40.89 55.82
CA GLU A 488 52.11 -41.90 55.67
C GLU A 488 50.70 -41.29 55.78
N THR A 489 50.47 -40.44 56.79
CA THR A 489 49.17 -39.76 56.98
C THR A 489 48.87 -38.79 55.84
N ARG A 490 49.89 -38.10 55.28
CA ARG A 490 49.72 -37.27 54.06
C ARG A 490 49.53 -38.10 52.80
N LEU A 491 50.15 -39.27 52.72
CA LEU A 491 49.92 -40.23 51.66
C LEU A 491 48.48 -40.74 51.68
N GLN A 492 47.84 -40.90 52.83
CA GLN A 492 46.42 -41.27 52.91
C GLN A 492 45.48 -40.25 52.19
N LEU A 493 45.84 -38.97 52.14
CA LEU A 493 45.09 -37.95 51.36
C LEU A 493 45.22 -38.11 49.83
N THR A 494 46.25 -38.82 49.37
CA THR A 494 46.66 -38.82 47.95
C THR A 494 46.73 -40.21 47.30
N GLN A 495 46.96 -41.27 48.08
CA GLN A 495 47.30 -42.61 47.59
C GLN A 495 46.39 -43.74 48.10
N ASP A 496 45.55 -43.54 49.12
CA ASP A 496 44.80 -44.66 49.69
C ASP A 496 43.51 -44.97 48.90
N SER A 497 43.68 -45.71 47.81
CA SER A 497 43.08 -47.04 47.54
C SER A 497 42.77 -47.22 46.05
N ASP A 498 43.20 -48.35 45.49
CA ASP A 498 42.89 -48.84 44.13
C ASP A 498 41.37 -48.98 43.83
N THR A 499 40.50 -48.61 44.77
CA THR A 499 39.03 -48.64 44.66
C THR A 499 38.33 -47.31 44.94
N ARG A 500 39.01 -46.33 45.58
CA ARG A 500 38.48 -44.97 45.85
C ARG A 500 39.59 -44.00 45.45
N GLY A 501 39.40 -43.26 44.35
CA GLY A 501 40.40 -42.32 43.84
C GLY A 501 40.89 -41.29 44.88
N SER A 502 41.90 -40.49 44.54
CA SER A 502 42.38 -39.42 45.43
C SER A 502 41.20 -38.55 45.91
N LEU A 503 41.05 -38.38 47.23
CA LEU A 503 39.99 -37.57 47.86
C LEU A 503 39.88 -36.17 47.25
N ALA A 504 40.99 -35.60 46.78
CA ALA A 504 41.02 -34.31 46.10
C ALA A 504 40.37 -34.35 44.70
N ALA A 505 40.59 -35.41 43.91
CA ALA A 505 39.96 -35.58 42.61
C ALA A 505 38.45 -35.82 42.76
N ILE A 506 38.09 -36.64 43.73
CA ILE A 506 36.71 -36.94 44.15
C ILE A 506 35.96 -35.67 44.55
N ALA A 507 36.54 -34.84 45.41
CA ALA A 507 35.93 -33.59 45.86
C ALA A 507 35.78 -32.59 44.69
N GLY A 508 36.69 -32.64 43.71
CA GLY A 508 36.58 -31.89 42.47
C GLY A 508 35.37 -32.33 41.63
N GLU A 509 35.20 -33.63 41.40
CA GLU A 509 34.06 -34.18 40.65
C GLU A 509 32.72 -33.87 41.31
N LEU A 510 32.62 -34.01 42.64
CA LEU A 510 31.40 -33.69 43.38
C LEU A 510 31.06 -32.21 43.27
N ARG A 511 32.03 -31.30 43.43
CA ARG A 511 31.80 -29.85 43.26
C ARG A 511 31.33 -29.49 41.85
N VAL A 512 31.88 -30.12 40.83
CA VAL A 512 31.44 -29.91 39.44
C VAL A 512 30.00 -30.38 39.27
N ALA A 513 29.64 -31.56 39.81
CA ALA A 513 28.28 -32.07 39.75
C ALA A 513 27.27 -31.20 40.52
N GLU A 514 27.65 -30.68 41.69
CA GLU A 514 26.84 -29.74 42.48
C GLU A 514 26.66 -28.40 41.75
N ALA A 515 27.74 -27.85 41.18
CA ALA A 515 27.66 -26.63 40.37
C ALA A 515 26.79 -26.83 39.13
N GLU A 516 26.89 -27.99 38.47
CA GLU A 516 26.01 -28.34 37.36
C GLU A 516 24.55 -28.44 37.82
N MET A 517 24.26 -29.10 38.94
CA MET A 517 22.91 -29.20 39.50
C MET A 517 22.30 -27.81 39.77
N VAL A 518 23.05 -26.90 40.40
CA VAL A 518 22.61 -25.51 40.62
C VAL A 518 22.34 -24.81 39.27
N THR A 519 23.24 -24.94 38.30
CA THR A 519 23.05 -24.40 36.95
C THR A 519 21.78 -24.95 36.29
N ARG A 520 21.51 -26.26 36.40
CA ARG A 520 20.30 -26.88 35.86
C ARG A 520 19.04 -26.39 36.57
N GLN A 521 19.11 -26.15 37.88
CA GLN A 521 17.99 -25.60 38.65
C GLN A 521 17.64 -24.18 38.21
N GLU A 522 18.64 -23.33 37.96
CA GLU A 522 18.43 -21.99 37.40
C GLU A 522 17.82 -22.06 35.99
N MET A 523 18.33 -22.96 35.14
CA MET A 523 17.78 -23.19 33.79
C MET A 523 16.33 -23.67 33.82
N LEU A 524 15.99 -24.58 34.74
CA LEU A 524 14.61 -25.04 34.94
C LEU A 524 13.70 -23.88 35.38
N GLY A 525 14.17 -23.03 36.31
CA GLY A 525 13.45 -21.82 36.71
C GLY A 525 13.21 -20.86 35.54
N ALA A 526 14.21 -20.67 34.68
CA ALA A 526 14.09 -19.86 33.47
C ALA A 526 13.10 -20.47 32.45
N ALA A 527 13.16 -21.78 32.23
CA ALA A 527 12.24 -22.49 31.34
C ALA A 527 10.80 -22.43 31.86
N ALA A 528 10.58 -22.56 33.17
CA ALA A 528 9.27 -22.40 33.80
C ALA A 528 8.70 -20.99 33.60
N ALA A 529 9.55 -19.96 33.79
CA ALA A 529 9.15 -18.58 33.54
C ALA A 529 8.81 -18.33 32.06
N GLN A 530 9.56 -18.91 31.13
CA GLN A 530 9.27 -18.85 29.70
C GLN A 530 7.97 -19.58 29.34
N MET A 531 7.69 -20.73 29.95
CA MET A 531 6.43 -21.46 29.76
C MET A 531 5.22 -20.65 30.23
N GLU A 532 5.30 -20.01 31.40
CA GLU A 532 4.22 -19.14 31.87
C GLU A 532 4.09 -17.88 31.00
N ALA A 533 5.20 -17.30 30.54
CA ALA A 533 5.16 -16.19 29.58
C ALA A 533 4.48 -16.60 28.27
N ALA A 534 4.84 -17.75 27.69
CA ALA A 534 4.22 -18.30 26.48
C ALA A 534 2.73 -18.58 26.69
N ARG A 535 2.33 -19.10 27.86
CA ARG A 535 0.94 -19.33 28.22
C ARG A 535 0.14 -18.03 28.33
N ILE A 536 0.69 -17.00 28.96
CA ILE A 536 0.07 -15.68 29.05
C ILE A 536 -0.05 -15.07 27.65
N GLU A 537 1.00 -15.15 26.84
CA GLU A 537 1.02 -14.57 25.49
C GLU A 537 0.05 -15.28 24.55
N ALA A 538 -0.01 -16.60 24.58
CA ALA A 538 -1.00 -17.38 23.83
C ALA A 538 -2.43 -16.99 24.20
N ASN A 539 -2.70 -16.68 25.48
CA ASN A 539 -4.02 -16.21 25.91
C ASN A 539 -4.32 -14.76 25.53
N LYS A 540 -3.30 -13.92 25.31
CA LYS A 540 -3.45 -12.53 24.87
C LYS A 540 -3.66 -12.41 23.37
N GLN A 541 -2.98 -13.21 22.56
CA GLN A 541 -3.02 -13.12 21.10
C GLN A 541 -4.32 -13.67 20.49
N VAL A 542 -5.49 -13.24 20.98
CA VAL A 542 -6.77 -13.54 20.34
C VAL A 542 -7.00 -12.49 19.26
N ARG A 543 -6.77 -12.86 18.01
CA ARG A 543 -7.25 -12.09 16.86
C ARG A 543 -8.68 -12.49 16.60
N TYR A 544 -9.54 -11.51 16.31
CA TYR A 544 -10.92 -11.77 15.94
C TYR A 544 -11.35 -10.80 14.85
N LEU A 545 -12.27 -11.26 14.02
CA LEU A 545 -12.91 -10.43 13.02
C LEU A 545 -14.08 -9.70 13.68
N SER A 546 -14.17 -8.39 13.45
CA SER A 546 -15.26 -7.54 13.92
C SER A 546 -15.95 -6.92 12.73
N LEU A 547 -17.27 -7.11 12.63
CA LEU A 547 -18.09 -6.59 11.55
C LEU A 547 -18.46 -5.13 11.82
N SER A 548 -17.93 -4.22 11.00
CA SER A 548 -18.32 -2.80 11.01
C SER A 548 -19.65 -2.59 10.27
N ILE A 549 -19.83 -3.28 9.15
CA ILE A 549 -21.08 -3.27 8.36
C ILE A 549 -21.43 -4.73 8.05
N ALA A 550 -22.57 -5.17 8.58
CA ALA A 550 -23.10 -6.50 8.33
C ALA A 550 -23.65 -6.60 6.90
N PRO A 551 -23.53 -7.78 6.25
CA PRO A 551 -24.13 -8.01 4.95
C PRO A 551 -25.66 -8.00 5.04
N ILE A 552 -26.29 -7.22 4.19
CA ILE A 552 -27.75 -7.08 4.05
C ILE A 552 -28.09 -7.28 2.56
N PRO A 553 -29.18 -8.01 2.24
CA PRO A 553 -29.60 -8.17 0.86
C PRO A 553 -30.11 -6.82 0.32
N PRO A 554 -29.67 -6.38 -0.87
CA PRO A 554 -30.11 -5.11 -1.44
C PRO A 554 -31.54 -5.20 -2.00
N ASP A 555 -32.34 -4.16 -1.77
CA ASP A 555 -33.73 -4.08 -2.24
C ASP A 555 -33.86 -3.84 -3.76
N GLU A 556 -32.85 -3.18 -4.36
CA GLU A 556 -32.81 -2.85 -5.79
C GLU A 556 -31.56 -3.40 -6.46
N ALA A 557 -31.67 -3.72 -7.75
CA ALA A 557 -30.55 -4.19 -8.55
C ALA A 557 -29.49 -3.08 -8.69
N THR A 558 -28.28 -3.33 -8.19
CA THR A 558 -27.15 -2.39 -8.26
C THR A 558 -26.56 -2.30 -9.67
N TYR A 559 -26.64 -3.40 -10.41
CA TYR A 559 -26.14 -3.52 -11.77
C TYR A 559 -27.20 -4.13 -12.70
N PRO A 560 -27.15 -3.81 -14.00
CA PRO A 560 -26.25 -2.85 -14.64
C PRO A 560 -26.68 -1.40 -14.39
N LYS A 561 -25.69 -0.50 -14.32
CA LYS A 561 -25.92 0.96 -14.30
C LYS A 561 -26.35 1.44 -15.69
N ALA A 562 -27.57 1.11 -16.09
CA ALA A 562 -28.03 1.15 -17.48
C ALA A 562 -27.91 2.54 -18.10
N PHE A 563 -28.29 3.60 -17.38
CA PHE A 563 -28.15 4.99 -17.85
C PHE A 563 -26.68 5.39 -18.02
N GLN A 564 -25.85 5.15 -16.98
CA GLN A 564 -24.43 5.49 -17.01
C GLN A 564 -23.70 4.74 -18.11
N ASN A 565 -23.95 3.43 -18.26
CA ASN A 565 -23.34 2.59 -19.28
C ASN A 565 -23.78 3.00 -20.70
N THR A 566 -25.04 3.42 -20.88
CA THR A 566 -25.51 3.93 -22.18
C THR A 566 -24.85 5.26 -22.55
N LEU A 567 -24.68 6.16 -21.56
CA LEU A 567 -23.98 7.43 -21.77
C LEU A 567 -22.50 7.21 -22.10
N VAL A 568 -21.83 6.29 -21.41
CA VAL A 568 -20.45 5.90 -21.71
C VAL A 568 -20.35 5.33 -23.12
N ALA A 569 -21.26 4.43 -23.51
CA ALA A 569 -21.29 3.90 -24.88
C ALA A 569 -21.47 5.02 -25.93
N PHE A 570 -22.36 5.98 -25.68
CA PHE A 570 -22.53 7.15 -26.54
C PHE A 570 -21.22 7.93 -26.72
N LEU A 571 -20.52 8.21 -25.62
CA LEU A 571 -19.24 8.94 -25.65
C LEU A 571 -18.16 8.15 -26.40
N ILE A 572 -18.09 6.83 -26.19
CA ILE A 572 -17.13 5.95 -26.90
C ILE A 572 -17.41 5.97 -28.40
N PHE A 573 -18.66 5.72 -28.83
CA PHE A 573 -18.99 5.73 -30.26
C PHE A 573 -18.80 7.12 -30.89
N SER A 574 -19.13 8.18 -30.16
CA SER A 574 -18.85 9.56 -30.59
C SER A 574 -17.35 9.81 -30.75
N GLY A 575 -16.53 9.38 -29.79
CA GLY A 575 -15.08 9.51 -29.84
C GLY A 575 -14.46 8.75 -31.01
N ILE A 576 -14.87 7.50 -31.22
CA ILE A 576 -14.43 6.68 -32.37
C ILE A 576 -14.83 7.35 -33.69
N TYR A 577 -16.07 7.82 -33.79
CA TYR A 577 -16.55 8.53 -34.98
C TYR A 577 -15.72 9.80 -35.26
N LEU A 578 -15.44 10.60 -34.23
CA LEU A 578 -14.61 11.80 -34.37
C LEU A 578 -13.21 11.45 -34.85
N MET A 579 -12.57 10.45 -34.24
CA MET A 579 -11.23 9.99 -34.62
C MET A 579 -11.18 9.53 -36.09
N LEU A 580 -12.11 8.66 -36.50
CA LEU A 580 -12.22 8.20 -37.88
C LEU A 580 -12.52 9.35 -38.86
N SER A 581 -13.37 10.30 -38.47
CA SER A 581 -13.71 11.45 -39.30
C SER A 581 -12.51 12.37 -39.52
N LEU A 582 -11.68 12.59 -38.50
CA LEU A 582 -10.46 13.38 -38.58
C LEU A 582 -9.43 12.69 -39.47
N THR A 583 -9.20 11.39 -39.26
CA THR A 583 -8.31 10.59 -40.10
C THR A 583 -8.74 10.62 -41.57
N ALA A 584 -10.03 10.45 -41.85
CA ALA A 584 -10.56 10.54 -43.20
C ALA A 584 -10.40 11.96 -43.81
N SER A 585 -10.51 13.01 -43.00
CA SER A 585 -10.28 14.38 -43.44
C SER A 585 -8.82 14.60 -43.85
N ILE A 586 -7.88 14.12 -43.04
CA ILE A 586 -6.44 14.21 -43.30
C ILE A 586 -6.08 13.42 -44.56
N LEU A 587 -6.54 12.18 -44.70
CA LEU A 587 -6.30 11.38 -45.91
C LEU A 587 -6.86 12.07 -47.16
N ARG A 588 -8.06 12.66 -47.06
CA ARG A 588 -8.66 13.37 -48.18
C ARG A 588 -7.85 14.59 -48.61
N GLU A 589 -7.30 15.33 -47.65
CA GLU A 589 -6.43 16.48 -47.93
C GLU A 589 -5.19 16.04 -48.70
N GLN A 590 -4.50 14.99 -48.22
CA GLN A 590 -3.29 14.44 -48.83
C GLN A 590 -3.50 13.82 -50.23
N VAL A 591 -4.69 13.28 -50.51
CA VAL A 591 -5.03 12.71 -51.84
C VAL A 591 -5.54 13.79 -52.82
N SER A 592 -5.95 14.95 -52.31
CA SER A 592 -6.46 16.06 -53.12
C SER A 592 -5.40 17.08 -53.54
N THR A 593 -4.21 17.02 -52.94
CA THR A 593 -2.98 17.70 -53.38
C THR A 593 -2.22 16.81 -54.34
#